data_AF-A0A1F2EUL6-F1
#
_entry.id   AF-A0A1F2EUL6-F1
#
_cell.length_a   1.000
_cell.length_b   1.000
_cell.length_c   1.000
_cell.angle_alpha   90.00
_cell.angle_beta   90.00
_cell.angle_gamma   90.00
#
_symmetry.space_group_name_H-M   'P 1'
#
loop_
_entity.id
_entity.type
_entity.pdbx_description
1 polymer ?
#
loop_
_entity_poly.entity_id
_entity_poly.type
_entity_poly.pdbx_seq_one_letter_code
_entity_poly.pdbx_strand_id
1 'polypeptide(L)'
;MRILVLRCGVGDMPLLPGRRDLAFLDDVAKQVLPHDDNPTPDEIAKGKEVPHLGAPRPAPQRPSEPVRVIVVGPDASLAAVVTHLMRRNLLWFEVAHVPTAPSPAATNWGVEGSGAHGLSMAEAESRPVRPVPLIRDDTGQAIVGFALLTEPGIEGTSSRGGLHGEVWVDSVELFSGVAHGVQVRPLPDAPGLVAAELPPPPQRRRGLFRTMLSDDDGLTDMAGNPRALHEPVTGRAVQAGGPGFRYVRDGVEAKKPREKTTIYRHLLDLQLVR
;
A
#
# COMPACT_ATOMS: atom_id res chain seq x y z
N MET A 1 -23.63 2.68 15.94
CA MET A 1 -22.54 2.75 14.96
C MET A 1 -22.29 4.20 14.68
N ARG A 2 -21.05 4.62 14.88
CA ARG A 2 -20.62 5.99 14.70
C ARG A 2 -19.90 6.13 13.37
N ILE A 3 -20.41 6.97 12.48
CA ILE A 3 -19.80 7.24 11.17
C ILE A 3 -19.08 8.58 11.20
N LEU A 4 -17.83 8.58 10.77
CA LEU A 4 -16.95 9.74 10.69
C LEU A 4 -16.54 9.92 9.22
N VAL A 5 -16.94 11.03 8.59
CA VAL A 5 -16.63 11.28 7.17
C VAL A 5 -15.49 12.28 7.05
N LEU A 6 -14.37 11.86 6.46
CA LEU A 6 -13.19 12.68 6.21
C LEU A 6 -13.14 13.05 4.73
N ARG A 7 -13.50 14.29 4.40
CA ARG A 7 -13.39 14.83 3.04
C ARG A 7 -12.03 15.48 2.86
N CYS A 8 -11.05 14.73 2.39
CA CYS A 8 -9.66 15.19 2.29
C CYS A 8 -9.48 16.16 1.12
N GLY A 9 -8.84 17.30 1.39
CA GLY A 9 -8.65 18.37 0.41
C GLY A 9 -9.84 19.33 0.26
N VAL A 10 -10.82 19.26 1.18
CA VAL A 10 -11.98 20.15 1.21
C VAL A 10 -12.13 20.79 2.59
N GLY A 11 -12.37 22.10 2.63
CA GLY A 11 -12.48 22.85 3.89
C GLY A 11 -11.18 22.80 4.69
N ASP A 12 -11.29 22.53 5.99
CA ASP A 12 -10.15 22.50 6.91
C ASP A 12 -9.38 21.16 6.91
N MET A 13 -9.89 20.13 6.23
CA MET A 13 -9.23 18.83 6.16
C MET A 13 -8.21 18.82 5.01
N PRO A 14 -6.89 18.76 5.28
CA PRO A 14 -5.89 18.76 4.22
C PRO A 14 -5.98 17.49 3.36
N LEU A 15 -5.39 17.56 2.15
CA LEU A 15 -5.34 16.40 1.25
C LEU A 15 -4.57 15.22 1.87
N LEU A 16 -3.48 15.52 2.58
CA LEU A 16 -2.68 14.55 3.32
C LEU A 16 -2.79 14.85 4.82
N PRO A 17 -3.83 14.33 5.50
CA PRO A 17 -4.02 14.58 6.93
C PRO A 17 -2.88 14.02 7.76
N GLY A 18 -2.32 14.87 8.60
CA GLY A 18 -1.27 14.53 9.54
C GLY A 18 -1.82 14.09 10.89
N ARG A 19 -0.90 13.82 11.82
CA ARG A 19 -1.23 13.39 13.19
C ARG A 19 -2.18 14.35 13.92
N ARG A 20 -2.04 15.66 13.72
CA ARG A 20 -2.87 16.66 14.40
C ARG A 20 -4.30 16.65 13.87
N ASP A 21 -4.45 16.54 12.55
CA ASP A 21 -5.74 16.55 11.85
C ASP A 21 -6.58 15.31 12.22
N LEU A 22 -5.93 14.20 12.57
CA LEU A 22 -6.55 12.91 12.89
C LEU A 22 -6.61 12.60 14.39
N ALA A 23 -6.12 13.50 15.25
CA ALA A 23 -6.03 13.26 16.70
C ALA A 23 -7.39 12.97 17.35
N PHE A 24 -8.48 13.54 16.82
CA PHE A 24 -9.84 13.32 17.33
C PHE A 24 -10.30 11.86 17.21
N LEU A 25 -9.72 11.06 16.31
CA LEU A 25 -10.00 9.62 16.20
C LEU A 25 -9.59 8.87 17.47
N ASP A 26 -8.50 9.31 18.12
CA ASP A 26 -8.05 8.75 19.40
C ASP A 26 -9.07 9.03 20.51
N ASP A 27 -9.70 10.21 20.49
CA ASP A 27 -10.71 10.58 21.48
C ASP A 27 -12.02 9.83 21.26
N VAL A 28 -12.40 9.57 20.00
CA VAL A 28 -13.51 8.66 19.68
C VAL A 28 -13.21 7.25 20.19
N ALA A 29 -12.00 6.73 19.96
CA ALA A 29 -11.60 5.41 20.44
C ALA A 29 -11.76 5.29 21.96
N LYS A 30 -11.27 6.27 22.74
CA LYS A 30 -11.40 6.28 24.21
C LYS A 30 -12.85 6.31 24.69
N GLN A 31 -13.77 6.91 23.91
CA GLN A 31 -15.18 6.97 24.28
C GLN A 31 -15.90 5.62 24.12
N VAL A 32 -15.57 4.87 23.06
CA VAL A 32 -16.27 3.61 22.73
C VAL A 32 -15.55 2.36 23.22
N LEU A 33 -14.22 2.42 23.39
CA LEU A 33 -13.38 1.36 23.91
C LEU A 33 -12.31 1.96 24.85
N PRO A 34 -12.71 2.37 26.07
CA PRO A 34 -11.80 2.99 27.02
C PRO A 34 -10.68 2.05 27.50
N HIS A 35 -10.94 0.75 27.49
CA HIS A 35 -9.99 -0.31 27.83
C HIS A 35 -9.97 -1.35 26.71
N ASP A 36 -8.78 -1.60 26.14
CA ASP A 36 -8.52 -2.66 25.17
C ASP A 36 -7.57 -3.68 25.81
N ASP A 37 -8.06 -4.89 26.08
CA ASP A 37 -7.29 -5.98 26.67
C ASP A 37 -6.56 -6.82 25.60
N ASN A 38 -6.73 -6.51 24.31
CA ASN A 38 -6.05 -7.22 23.24
C ASN A 38 -4.57 -6.81 23.16
N PRO A 39 -3.66 -7.75 22.86
CA PRO A 39 -2.24 -7.41 22.75
C PRO A 39 -2.02 -6.46 21.57
N THR A 40 -1.25 -5.41 21.84
CA THR A 40 -0.78 -4.46 20.82
C THR A 40 0.19 -5.15 19.86
N PRO A 41 0.38 -4.62 18.63
CA PRO A 41 1.39 -5.13 17.71
C PRO A 41 2.80 -5.24 18.31
N ASP A 42 3.18 -4.30 19.18
CA ASP A 42 4.50 -4.30 19.84
C ASP A 42 4.61 -5.42 20.90
N GLU A 43 3.53 -5.74 21.59
CA GLU A 43 3.46 -6.87 22.53
C GLU A 43 3.48 -8.20 21.79
N ILE A 44 2.72 -8.32 20.69
CA ILE A 44 2.73 -9.51 19.82
C ILE A 44 4.15 -9.74 19.27
N ALA A 45 4.81 -8.69 18.78
CA ALA A 45 6.16 -8.79 18.20
C ALA A 45 7.23 -9.19 19.22
N LYS A 46 7.03 -8.87 20.51
CA LYS A 46 7.91 -9.29 21.62
C LYS A 46 7.54 -10.65 22.21
N GLY A 47 6.38 -11.20 21.82
CA GLY A 47 5.91 -12.49 22.27
C GLY A 47 6.81 -13.65 21.83
N LYS A 48 6.69 -14.79 22.51
CA LYS A 48 7.45 -16.01 22.16
C LYS A 48 7.01 -16.61 20.82
N GLU A 49 5.75 -16.41 20.44
CA GLU A 49 5.17 -16.86 19.19
C GLU A 49 4.44 -15.70 18.52
N VAL A 50 4.83 -15.39 17.29
CA VAL A 50 4.09 -14.45 16.44
C VAL A 50 3.07 -15.26 15.63
N PRO A 51 1.76 -14.97 15.73
CA PRO A 51 0.75 -15.72 15.00
C PRO A 51 1.04 -15.76 13.50
N HIS A 52 0.82 -16.92 12.88
CA HIS A 52 0.96 -17.03 11.44
C HIS A 52 -0.06 -16.13 10.73
N LEU A 53 0.44 -15.28 9.82
CA LEU A 53 -0.37 -14.35 9.04
C LEU A 53 -1.06 -15.07 7.86
N GLY A 54 -2.12 -15.82 8.18
CA GLY A 54 -3.00 -16.50 7.21
C GLY A 54 -4.06 -15.56 6.61
N ALA A 55 -5.24 -16.07 6.30
CA ALA A 55 -6.36 -15.26 5.79
C ALA A 55 -6.66 -14.06 6.72
N PRO A 56 -7.04 -12.88 6.18
CA PRO A 56 -7.30 -11.71 6.99
C PRO A 56 -8.52 -11.93 7.89
N ARG A 57 -8.48 -11.42 9.12
CA ARG A 57 -9.49 -11.70 10.14
C ARG A 57 -10.18 -10.44 10.69
N PRO A 58 -11.42 -10.56 11.17
CA PRO A 58 -12.06 -9.50 11.93
C PRO A 58 -11.23 -9.13 13.15
N ALA A 59 -11.19 -7.85 13.47
CA ALA A 59 -10.52 -7.38 14.67
C ALA A 59 -11.23 -7.93 15.94
N PRO A 60 -10.48 -8.40 16.96
CA PRO A 60 -11.08 -8.99 18.16
C PRO A 60 -11.72 -7.98 19.11
N GLN A 61 -11.39 -6.69 18.95
CA GLN A 61 -11.91 -5.60 19.77
C GLN A 61 -13.44 -5.53 19.73
N ARG A 62 -14.04 -5.23 20.89
CA ARG A 62 -15.48 -5.11 21.08
C ARG A 62 -15.82 -3.73 21.66
N PRO A 63 -15.79 -2.65 20.85
CA PRO A 63 -16.22 -1.34 21.30
C PRO A 63 -17.72 -1.36 21.66
N SER A 64 -18.15 -0.43 22.52
CA SER A 64 -19.57 -0.26 22.90
C SER A 64 -20.47 0.05 21.70
N GLU A 65 -19.90 0.65 20.64
CA GLU A 65 -20.50 0.72 19.32
C GLU A 65 -19.41 0.66 18.22
N PRO A 66 -19.71 0.11 17.03
CA PRO A 66 -18.78 0.16 15.90
C PRO A 66 -18.47 1.59 15.48
N VAL A 67 -17.23 1.85 15.06
CA VAL A 67 -16.79 3.13 14.51
C VAL A 67 -16.34 2.92 13.07
N ARG A 68 -16.94 3.68 12.15
CA ARG A 68 -16.60 3.65 10.73
C ARG A 68 -16.04 5.00 10.29
N VAL A 69 -14.85 4.98 9.71
CA VAL A 69 -14.22 6.14 9.08
C VAL A 69 -14.37 6.01 7.57
N ILE A 70 -15.07 6.96 6.97
CA ILE A 70 -15.23 7.06 5.52
C ILE A 70 -14.25 8.12 5.02
N VAL A 71 -13.26 7.70 4.24
CA VAL A 71 -12.30 8.60 3.62
C VAL A 71 -12.77 8.92 2.21
N VAL A 72 -13.06 10.20 1.96
CA VAL A 72 -13.37 10.72 0.63
C VAL A 72 -12.14 11.47 0.13
N GLY A 73 -11.45 10.91 -0.87
CA GLY A 73 -10.19 11.46 -1.38
C GLY A 73 -9.37 10.46 -2.20
N PRO A 74 -8.17 10.85 -2.68
CA PRO A 74 -7.26 9.93 -3.35
C PRO A 74 -6.66 8.89 -2.39
N ASP A 75 -6.01 7.87 -2.95
CA ASP A 75 -5.33 6.79 -2.19
C ASP A 75 -4.32 7.35 -1.17
N ALA A 76 -3.65 8.46 -1.49
CA ALA A 76 -2.72 9.12 -0.57
C ALA A 76 -3.39 9.59 0.74
N SER A 77 -4.64 10.06 0.66
CA SER A 77 -5.43 10.46 1.82
C SER A 77 -5.84 9.24 2.65
N LEU A 78 -6.27 8.16 1.98
CA LEU A 78 -6.57 6.88 2.63
C LEU A 78 -5.33 6.33 3.35
N ALA A 79 -4.17 6.32 2.69
CA ALA A 79 -2.91 5.87 3.26
C ALA A 79 -2.53 6.66 4.52
N ALA A 80 -2.74 7.97 4.53
CA ALA A 80 -2.49 8.81 5.71
C ALA A 80 -3.40 8.45 6.89
N VAL A 81 -4.70 8.25 6.64
CA VAL A 81 -5.67 7.85 7.67
C VAL A 81 -5.36 6.45 8.21
N VAL A 82 -5.14 5.47 7.32
CA VAL A 82 -4.79 4.09 7.71
C VAL A 82 -3.46 4.05 8.45
N THR A 83 -2.48 4.89 8.07
CA THR A 83 -1.22 5.04 8.82
C THR A 83 -1.47 5.52 10.24
N HIS A 84 -2.35 6.51 10.44
CA HIS A 84 -2.73 6.96 11.78
C HIS A 84 -3.36 5.82 12.58
N LEU A 85 -4.40 5.16 12.03
CA LEU A 85 -5.08 4.06 12.70
C LEU A 85 -4.11 2.94 13.09
N MET A 86 -3.23 2.52 12.18
CA MET A 86 -2.18 1.54 12.43
C MET A 86 -1.25 1.95 13.58
N ARG A 87 -0.72 3.17 13.54
CA ARG A 87 0.22 3.66 14.56
C ARG A 87 -0.41 3.87 15.93
N ARG A 88 -1.74 3.97 16.00
CA ARG A 88 -2.50 4.18 17.23
C ARG A 88 -3.15 2.91 17.76
N ASN A 89 -2.89 1.75 17.14
CA ASN A 89 -3.54 0.48 17.44
C ASN A 89 -5.07 0.54 17.30
N LEU A 90 -5.55 1.28 16.28
CA LEU A 90 -6.96 1.52 16.01
C LEU A 90 -7.44 0.80 14.74
N LEU A 91 -6.72 -0.24 14.29
CA LEU A 91 -7.11 -0.97 13.08
C LEU A 91 -8.41 -1.77 13.22
N TRP A 92 -9.02 -1.80 14.41
CA TRP A 92 -10.39 -2.27 14.61
C TRP A 92 -11.46 -1.30 14.11
N PHE A 93 -11.10 -0.06 13.79
CA PHE A 93 -12.00 0.88 13.12
C PHE A 93 -12.34 0.33 11.72
N GLU A 94 -13.62 0.37 11.37
CA GLU A 94 -14.05 0.07 10.01
C GLU A 94 -13.62 1.22 9.09
N VAL A 95 -13.03 0.90 7.95
CA VAL A 95 -12.54 1.89 6.98
C VAL A 95 -13.27 1.72 5.66
N ALA A 96 -13.95 2.76 5.21
CA ALA A 96 -14.49 2.84 3.86
C ALA A 96 -13.75 3.90 3.05
N HIS A 97 -13.57 3.65 1.76
CA HIS A 97 -12.94 4.59 0.85
C HIS A 97 -13.90 4.95 -0.28
N VAL A 98 -14.10 6.25 -0.49
CA VAL A 98 -14.85 6.83 -1.60
C VAL A 98 -13.85 7.60 -2.46
N PRO A 99 -13.31 6.98 -3.52
CA PRO A 99 -12.22 7.59 -4.28
C PRO A 99 -12.70 8.79 -5.11
N THR A 100 -11.90 9.86 -5.12
CA THR A 100 -12.14 11.06 -5.93
C THR A 100 -11.37 11.06 -7.27
N ALA A 101 -10.60 10.00 -7.52
CA ALA A 101 -9.82 9.75 -8.73
C ALA A 101 -9.70 8.22 -8.92
N PRO A 102 -9.23 7.72 -10.09
CA PRO A 102 -8.92 6.30 -10.26
C PRO A 102 -8.03 5.78 -9.12
N SER A 103 -8.45 4.67 -8.52
CA SER A 103 -7.87 4.18 -7.26
C SER A 103 -7.25 2.80 -7.45
N PRO A 104 -5.91 2.71 -7.49
CA PRO A 104 -5.20 1.44 -7.33
C PRO A 104 -5.64 0.67 -6.09
N ALA A 105 -5.88 1.33 -4.95
CA ALA A 105 -6.34 0.68 -3.72
C ALA A 105 -7.70 -0.02 -3.92
N ALA A 106 -8.69 0.68 -4.46
CA ALA A 106 -10.00 0.11 -4.75
C ALA A 106 -9.89 -1.08 -5.72
N THR A 107 -9.06 -0.92 -6.76
CA THR A 107 -8.82 -1.99 -7.76
C THR A 107 -8.20 -3.23 -7.13
N ASN A 108 -7.13 -3.07 -6.33
CA ASN A 108 -6.43 -4.18 -5.70
C ASN A 108 -7.32 -4.99 -4.77
N TRP A 109 -8.24 -4.33 -4.05
CA TRP A 109 -9.14 -4.99 -3.11
C TRP A 109 -10.46 -5.47 -3.71
N GLY A 110 -10.66 -5.25 -5.01
CA GLY A 110 -11.89 -5.59 -5.72
C GLY A 110 -13.10 -4.76 -5.26
N VAL A 111 -12.87 -3.51 -4.87
CA VAL A 111 -13.91 -2.60 -4.38
C VAL A 111 -14.60 -1.93 -5.58
N GLU A 112 -15.64 -2.58 -6.08
CA GLU A 112 -16.50 -2.05 -7.14
C GLU A 112 -17.76 -1.42 -6.54
N GLY A 113 -18.26 -0.34 -7.13
CA GLY A 113 -19.47 0.33 -6.65
C GLY A 113 -20.08 1.26 -7.69
N SER A 114 -21.15 1.94 -7.27
CA SER A 114 -21.91 2.89 -8.09
C SER A 114 -21.33 4.32 -8.09
N GLY A 115 -20.23 4.55 -7.37
CA GLY A 115 -19.49 5.80 -7.43
C GLY A 115 -18.60 5.89 -8.68
N ALA A 116 -18.06 7.07 -8.96
CA ALA A 116 -17.29 7.32 -10.19
C ALA A 116 -16.03 6.45 -10.33
N HIS A 117 -15.41 6.07 -9.21
CA HIS A 117 -14.13 5.34 -9.18
C HIS A 117 -14.13 4.16 -8.19
N GLY A 118 -15.30 3.77 -7.67
CA GLY A 118 -15.43 2.79 -6.60
C GLY A 118 -16.76 2.94 -5.86
N LEU A 119 -16.75 2.85 -4.53
CA LEU A 119 -17.98 3.01 -3.73
C LEU A 119 -18.57 4.41 -3.86
N SER A 120 -19.90 4.48 -3.87
CA SER A 120 -20.64 5.70 -3.52
C SER A 120 -20.63 5.94 -2.00
N MET A 121 -21.04 7.13 -1.56
CA MET A 121 -21.21 7.42 -0.11
C MET A 121 -22.20 6.45 0.55
N ALA A 122 -23.35 6.18 -0.07
CA ALA A 122 -24.35 5.28 0.48
C ALA A 122 -23.82 3.85 0.64
N GLU A 123 -23.00 3.37 -0.31
CA GLU A 123 -22.35 2.07 -0.21
C GLU A 123 -21.27 2.05 0.87
N ALA A 124 -20.47 3.11 0.99
CA ALA A 124 -19.47 3.25 2.05
C ALA A 124 -20.11 3.23 3.46
N GLU A 125 -21.33 3.76 3.62
CA GLU A 125 -22.06 3.76 4.88
C GLU A 125 -22.70 2.41 5.23
N SER A 126 -23.10 1.61 4.23
CA SER A 126 -23.98 0.46 4.43
C SER A 126 -23.36 -0.91 4.14
N ARG A 127 -22.31 -0.97 3.31
CA ARG A 127 -21.68 -2.25 2.94
C ARG A 127 -21.00 -2.92 4.15
N PRO A 128 -20.92 -4.26 4.16
CA PRO A 128 -20.26 -4.99 5.23
C PRO A 128 -18.74 -4.80 5.21
N VAL A 129 -18.12 -5.09 6.34
CA VAL A 129 -16.67 -5.17 6.45
C VAL A 129 -16.19 -6.54 5.98
N ARG A 130 -15.17 -6.55 5.13
CA ARG A 130 -14.41 -7.73 4.72
C ARG A 130 -12.92 -7.44 4.88
N PRO A 131 -12.29 -7.92 5.98
CA PRO A 131 -10.90 -7.62 6.28
C PRO A 131 -9.94 -7.92 5.12
N VAL A 132 -8.86 -7.13 5.04
CA VAL A 132 -7.78 -7.31 4.08
C VAL A 132 -6.43 -7.19 4.78
N PRO A 133 -5.38 -7.86 4.29
CA PRO A 133 -4.02 -7.62 4.75
C PRO A 133 -3.65 -6.14 4.62
N LEU A 134 -3.17 -5.54 5.71
CA LEU A 134 -2.52 -4.23 5.64
C LEU A 134 -1.03 -4.44 5.38
N ILE A 135 -0.44 -3.72 4.43
CA ILE A 135 1.01 -3.68 4.27
C ILE A 135 1.54 -2.29 4.63
N ARG A 136 2.78 -2.26 5.10
CA ARG A 136 3.48 -1.03 5.51
C ARG A 136 4.94 -1.11 5.15
N ASP A 137 5.61 0.03 5.09
CA ASP A 137 7.06 0.05 5.00
C ASP A 137 7.78 0.16 6.35
N ASP A 138 9.10 0.10 6.27
CA ASP A 138 10.05 0.27 7.37
C ASP A 138 9.94 1.61 8.09
N THR A 139 9.44 2.66 7.45
CA THR A 139 9.15 3.97 8.08
C THR A 139 7.80 4.01 8.79
N GLY A 140 7.07 2.90 8.75
CA GLY A 140 5.76 2.74 9.36
C GLY A 140 4.67 3.57 8.69
N GLN A 141 4.76 3.74 7.38
CA GLN A 141 3.67 4.25 6.56
C GLN A 141 2.91 3.06 5.98
N ALA A 142 1.58 3.10 6.06
CA ALA A 142 0.72 2.16 5.35
C ALA A 142 0.85 2.36 3.83
N ILE A 143 0.63 1.29 3.08
CA ILE A 143 0.56 1.31 1.62
C ILE A 143 -0.76 0.65 1.23
N VAL A 144 -1.63 1.39 0.55
CA VAL A 144 -3.01 0.95 0.25
C VAL A 144 -3.24 0.68 -1.23
N GLY A 145 -2.51 1.38 -2.10
CA GLY A 145 -2.52 1.18 -3.55
C GLY A 145 -1.23 0.55 -4.05
N PHE A 146 -0.10 1.22 -3.89
CA PHE A 146 1.18 0.70 -4.37
C PHE A 146 2.40 1.41 -3.76
N ALA A 147 3.52 0.69 -3.76
CA ALA A 147 4.85 1.31 -3.78
C ALA A 147 5.52 1.11 -5.12
N LEU A 148 6.25 2.12 -5.58
CA LEU A 148 6.93 2.15 -6.85
C LEU A 148 8.42 2.47 -6.62
N LEU A 149 9.29 1.62 -7.18
CA LEU A 149 10.74 1.76 -7.20
C LEU A 149 11.19 1.95 -8.65
N THR A 150 11.87 3.05 -8.93
CA THR A 150 12.41 3.35 -10.27
C THR A 150 13.77 4.03 -10.17
N GLU A 151 14.38 4.31 -11.33
CA GLU A 151 15.55 5.18 -11.42
C GLU A 151 15.34 6.52 -10.68
N PRO A 152 16.34 7.02 -9.94
CA PRO A 152 16.31 8.36 -9.38
C PRO A 152 16.14 9.45 -10.45
N GLY A 153 15.35 10.48 -10.16
CA GLY A 153 15.27 11.69 -11.00
C GLY A 153 14.40 11.57 -12.26
N ILE A 154 13.72 10.43 -12.48
CA ILE A 154 12.72 10.32 -13.55
C ILE A 154 11.32 10.67 -13.05
N GLU A 155 10.49 11.14 -13.97
CA GLU A 155 9.04 11.19 -13.81
C GLU A 155 8.42 10.03 -14.61
N GLY A 156 7.51 9.26 -14.00
CA GLY A 156 6.83 8.15 -14.65
C GLY A 156 6.81 6.86 -13.83
N THR A 157 6.40 5.78 -14.47
CA THR A 157 6.21 4.46 -13.84
C THR A 157 7.40 3.52 -14.02
N SER A 158 8.31 3.77 -14.95
CA SER A 158 9.52 2.96 -15.16
C SER A 158 10.56 3.76 -15.97
N SER A 159 11.77 3.23 -16.10
CA SER A 159 12.75 3.67 -17.10
C SER A 159 13.44 2.47 -17.74
N ARG A 160 13.97 2.63 -18.95
CA ARG A 160 14.65 1.51 -19.62
C ARG A 160 16.00 1.25 -18.95
N GLY A 161 16.17 0.06 -18.35
CA GLY A 161 17.35 -0.36 -17.59
C GLY A 161 17.80 0.56 -16.47
N GLY A 162 16.92 1.35 -15.84
CA GLY A 162 17.35 2.39 -14.90
C GLY A 162 17.29 2.04 -13.41
N LEU A 163 16.65 0.92 -13.03
CA LEU A 163 16.64 0.45 -11.64
C LEU A 163 17.78 -0.56 -11.45
N HIS A 164 18.74 -0.24 -10.57
CA HIS A 164 19.85 -1.12 -10.21
C HIS A 164 19.67 -1.64 -8.79
N GLY A 165 19.95 -2.92 -8.57
CA GLY A 165 19.93 -3.52 -7.24
C GLY A 165 19.31 -4.91 -7.23
N GLU A 166 18.73 -5.26 -6.09
CA GLU A 166 18.07 -6.54 -5.86
C GLU A 166 16.72 -6.35 -5.17
N VAL A 167 15.78 -7.24 -5.47
CA VAL A 167 14.48 -7.31 -4.82
C VAL A 167 14.15 -8.75 -4.46
N TRP A 168 13.80 -8.97 -3.21
CA TRP A 168 13.45 -10.26 -2.64
C TRP A 168 12.04 -10.22 -2.08
N VAL A 169 11.25 -11.27 -2.32
CA VAL A 169 9.91 -11.46 -1.76
C VAL A 169 9.92 -12.70 -0.88
N ASP A 170 9.77 -12.52 0.43
CA ASP A 170 10.05 -13.56 1.44
C ASP A 170 11.44 -14.20 1.23
N SER A 171 11.51 -15.39 0.60
CA SER A 171 12.77 -16.09 0.28
C SER A 171 13.00 -16.28 -1.21
N VAL A 172 12.18 -15.66 -2.05
CA VAL A 172 12.25 -15.72 -3.52
C VAL A 172 12.91 -14.46 -4.03
N GLU A 173 13.98 -14.59 -4.80
CA GLU A 173 14.56 -13.47 -5.55
C GLU A 173 13.60 -13.10 -6.69
N LEU A 174 13.12 -11.85 -6.72
CA LEU A 174 12.36 -11.33 -7.87
C LEU A 174 13.34 -10.97 -8.99
N PHE A 175 14.40 -10.24 -8.66
CA PHE A 175 15.54 -10.01 -9.56
C PHE A 175 16.77 -9.56 -8.77
N SER A 176 17.95 -9.73 -9.38
CA SER A 176 19.20 -9.11 -8.97
C SER A 176 19.96 -8.63 -10.20
N GLY A 177 20.35 -7.35 -10.25
CA GLY A 177 20.97 -6.70 -11.40
C GLY A 177 20.24 -5.42 -11.82
N VAL A 178 19.77 -5.38 -13.07
CA VAL A 178 19.15 -4.20 -13.70
C VAL A 178 17.71 -4.51 -14.08
N ALA A 179 16.77 -3.67 -13.66
CA ALA A 179 15.34 -3.71 -13.95
C ALA A 179 14.85 -2.38 -14.55
N HIS A 180 13.65 -2.37 -15.11
CA HIS A 180 12.99 -1.12 -15.54
C HIS A 180 12.34 -0.34 -14.39
N GLY A 181 11.98 -1.07 -13.34
CA GLY A 181 11.25 -0.58 -12.20
C GLY A 181 10.56 -1.75 -11.51
N VAL A 182 10.14 -1.55 -10.27
CA VAL A 182 9.36 -2.53 -9.52
C VAL A 182 8.14 -1.85 -8.90
N GLN A 183 7.01 -2.53 -8.95
CA GLN A 183 5.82 -2.14 -8.21
C GLN A 183 5.45 -3.21 -7.20
N VAL A 184 5.17 -2.78 -5.97
CA VAL A 184 4.64 -3.62 -4.89
C VAL A 184 3.21 -3.18 -4.62
N ARG A 185 2.26 -4.12 -4.58
CA ARG A 185 0.84 -3.84 -4.35
C ARG A 185 0.26 -4.72 -3.23
N PRO A 186 -0.68 -4.21 -2.43
CA PRO A 186 -1.45 -5.04 -1.51
C PRO A 186 -2.31 -6.06 -2.26
N LEU A 187 -2.50 -7.23 -1.64
CA LEU A 187 -3.45 -8.24 -2.07
C LEU A 187 -4.71 -8.21 -1.19
N PRO A 188 -5.88 -8.63 -1.71
CA PRO A 188 -7.13 -8.70 -0.93
C PRO A 188 -7.16 -9.83 0.11
N ASP A 189 -6.18 -10.75 0.05
CA ASP A 189 -6.04 -11.93 0.90
C ASP A 189 -4.55 -12.27 1.09
N ALA A 190 -4.26 -13.29 1.90
CA ALA A 190 -2.93 -13.84 2.08
C ALA A 190 -2.27 -14.17 0.71
N PRO A 191 -0.95 -13.97 0.59
CA PRO A 191 0.00 -13.67 1.66
C PRO A 191 0.07 -12.19 2.07
N GLY A 192 -0.51 -11.28 1.27
CA GLY A 192 -0.71 -9.87 1.61
C GLY A 192 -0.12 -8.86 0.63
N LEU A 193 0.92 -9.23 -0.12
CA LEU A 193 1.46 -8.41 -1.20
C LEU A 193 1.87 -9.22 -2.43
N VAL A 194 1.99 -8.51 -3.54
CA VAL A 194 2.63 -8.94 -4.78
C VAL A 194 3.67 -7.90 -5.18
N ALA A 195 4.85 -8.35 -5.61
CA ALA A 195 5.85 -7.53 -6.25
C ALA A 195 6.02 -7.97 -7.70
N ALA A 196 6.15 -7.01 -8.60
CA ALA A 196 6.36 -7.27 -10.02
C ALA A 196 7.39 -6.31 -10.58
N GLU A 197 8.25 -6.81 -11.46
CA GLU A 197 8.99 -5.96 -12.38
C GLU A 197 8.01 -5.24 -13.32
N LEU A 198 8.35 -4.02 -13.68
CA LEU A 198 7.55 -3.22 -14.62
C LEU A 198 8.12 -3.34 -16.03
N PRO A 199 7.28 -3.29 -17.07
CA PRO A 199 7.78 -3.15 -18.43
C PRO A 199 8.45 -1.78 -18.64
N PRO A 200 9.25 -1.61 -19.71
CA PRO A 200 9.83 -0.32 -20.04
C PRO A 200 8.73 0.71 -20.35
N PRO A 201 9.04 2.02 -20.31
CA PRO A 201 8.08 3.05 -20.64
C PRO A 201 7.50 2.85 -22.05
N PRO A 202 6.19 3.07 -22.26
CA PRO A 202 5.60 2.98 -23.58
C PRO A 202 6.33 3.94 -24.52
N GLN A 203 6.86 3.39 -25.63
CA GLN A 203 7.63 4.19 -26.58
C GLN A 203 6.72 5.27 -27.21
N ARG A 204 7.08 6.55 -27.07
CA ARG A 204 6.47 7.61 -27.88
C ARG A 204 6.80 7.33 -29.35
N ARG A 205 5.80 6.97 -30.16
CA ARG A 205 5.97 6.74 -31.61
C ARG A 205 6.59 7.99 -32.26
N ARG A 206 7.86 7.91 -32.65
CA ARG A 206 8.53 8.89 -33.51
C ARG A 206 9.28 8.15 -34.62
N GLY A 207 8.82 8.31 -35.87
CA GLY A 207 9.50 7.87 -37.10
C GLY A 207 8.88 6.67 -37.82
N LEU A 208 9.15 6.58 -39.13
CA LEU A 208 8.63 5.56 -40.07
C LEU A 208 9.46 4.26 -40.11
N PHE A 209 10.60 4.20 -39.43
CA PHE A 209 11.50 3.05 -39.43
C PHE A 209 12.01 2.80 -38.01
N ARG A 210 11.45 1.81 -37.30
CA ARG A 210 12.14 1.27 -36.11
C ARG A 210 11.72 -0.15 -35.74
N THR A 211 12.74 -0.95 -35.45
CA THR A 211 12.70 -2.26 -34.80
C THR A 211 11.95 -2.15 -33.46
N MET A 212 10.99 -3.06 -33.21
CA MET A 212 10.40 -3.19 -31.87
C MET A 212 11.49 -3.68 -30.92
N LEU A 213 11.89 -2.81 -29.98
CA LEU A 213 12.71 -3.24 -28.84
C LEU A 213 11.85 -4.11 -27.93
N SER A 214 12.40 -5.22 -27.44
CA SER A 214 11.75 -6.10 -26.49
C SER A 214 11.50 -5.37 -25.16
N ASP A 215 10.55 -5.89 -24.40
CA ASP A 215 10.38 -5.51 -22.99
C ASP A 215 11.57 -5.96 -22.14
N ASP A 216 12.36 -6.92 -22.63
CA ASP A 216 13.59 -7.38 -21.98
C ASP A 216 14.82 -6.50 -22.28
N ASP A 217 14.72 -5.59 -23.26
CA ASP A 217 15.87 -4.81 -23.72
C ASP A 217 16.32 -3.81 -22.64
N GLY A 218 17.52 -4.06 -22.10
CA GLY A 218 18.14 -3.27 -21.04
C GLY A 218 18.12 -3.95 -19.67
N LEU A 219 17.57 -5.16 -19.56
CA LEU A 219 17.61 -5.96 -18.34
C LEU A 219 18.88 -6.82 -18.32
N THR A 220 19.58 -6.82 -17.18
CA THR A 220 20.74 -7.69 -16.96
C THR A 220 20.72 -8.29 -15.57
N ASP A 221 21.40 -9.43 -15.41
CA ASP A 221 21.78 -9.95 -14.09
C ASP A 221 22.97 -9.16 -13.49
N MET A 222 23.44 -9.58 -12.31
CA MET A 222 24.61 -9.00 -11.65
C MET A 222 25.94 -9.21 -12.38
N ALA A 223 26.03 -10.22 -13.24
CA ALA A 223 27.21 -10.47 -14.09
C ALA A 223 27.16 -9.67 -15.40
N GLY A 224 26.07 -8.96 -15.68
CA GLY A 224 25.85 -8.19 -16.89
C GLY A 224 25.30 -9.02 -18.05
N ASN A 225 24.87 -10.27 -17.82
CA ASN A 225 24.23 -11.07 -18.85
C ASN A 225 22.79 -10.60 -19.06
N PRO A 226 22.30 -10.53 -20.31
CA PRO A 226 20.90 -10.25 -20.59
C PRO A 226 19.96 -11.25 -19.90
N ARG A 227 18.80 -10.77 -19.44
CA ARG A 227 17.75 -11.59 -18.82
C ARG A 227 16.37 -11.14 -19.29
N ALA A 228 15.37 -11.98 -19.04
CA ALA A 228 13.97 -11.62 -19.23
C ALA A 228 13.36 -10.95 -17.99
N LEU A 229 12.21 -10.32 -18.17
CA LEU A 229 11.32 -9.96 -17.04
C LEU A 229 10.88 -11.22 -16.30
N HIS A 230 10.91 -11.17 -14.97
CA HIS A 230 10.37 -12.25 -14.14
C HIS A 230 8.87 -12.07 -13.88
N GLU A 231 8.19 -13.20 -13.69
CA GLU A 231 6.79 -13.23 -13.27
C GLU A 231 6.61 -12.57 -11.89
N PRO A 232 5.44 -11.94 -11.63
CA PRO A 232 5.14 -11.38 -10.32
C PRO A 232 5.23 -12.42 -9.19
N VAL A 233 5.79 -12.01 -8.05
CA VAL A 233 5.97 -12.87 -6.88
C VAL A 233 5.08 -12.36 -5.73
N THR A 234 4.30 -13.26 -5.14
CA THR A 234 3.48 -12.97 -3.97
C THR A 234 4.19 -13.36 -2.68
N GLY A 235 4.03 -12.57 -1.62
CA GLY A 235 4.60 -12.88 -0.31
C GLY A 235 4.07 -12.01 0.81
N ARG A 236 4.73 -12.06 1.96
CA ARG A 236 4.39 -11.23 3.15
C ARG A 236 5.32 -10.04 3.27
N ALA A 237 6.55 -10.16 2.77
CA ALA A 237 7.54 -9.10 2.84
C ALA A 237 8.30 -8.96 1.52
N VAL A 238 8.65 -7.73 1.20
CA VAL A 238 9.57 -7.35 0.13
C VAL A 238 10.76 -6.65 0.76
N GLN A 239 11.97 -7.05 0.39
CA GLN A 239 13.20 -6.34 0.70
C GLN A 239 13.81 -5.88 -0.62
N ALA A 240 14.13 -4.60 -0.71
CA ALA A 240 14.80 -4.03 -1.86
C ALA A 240 16.05 -3.29 -1.41
N GLY A 241 17.14 -3.47 -2.15
CA GLY A 241 18.45 -2.86 -1.88
C GLY A 241 19.15 -2.47 -3.19
N GLY A 242 19.89 -1.37 -3.19
CA GLY A 242 20.64 -0.91 -4.35
C GLY A 242 21.40 0.40 -4.11
N PRO A 243 22.11 0.91 -5.13
CA PRO A 243 22.89 2.16 -5.02
C PRO A 243 22.01 3.42 -4.85
N GLY A 244 20.71 3.32 -5.11
CA GLY A 244 19.75 4.40 -4.94
C GLY A 244 18.59 4.28 -5.94
N PHE A 245 17.36 4.40 -5.45
CA PHE A 245 16.15 4.39 -6.26
C PHE A 245 15.16 5.46 -5.82
N ARG A 246 14.40 5.97 -6.78
CA ARG A 246 13.20 6.76 -6.52
C ARG A 246 12.15 5.87 -5.86
N TYR A 247 11.50 6.38 -4.82
CA TYR A 247 10.51 5.63 -4.06
C TYR A 247 9.22 6.43 -3.89
N VAL A 248 8.12 5.90 -4.40
CA VAL A 248 6.78 6.52 -4.30
C VAL A 248 5.84 5.56 -3.60
N ARG A 249 5.03 6.06 -2.67
CA ARG A 249 3.96 5.30 -2.00
C ARG A 249 2.63 6.01 -2.22
N ASP A 250 1.68 5.33 -2.84
CA ASP A 250 0.32 5.86 -3.04
C ASP A 250 0.32 7.28 -3.65
N GLY A 251 1.24 7.53 -4.59
CA GLY A 251 1.43 8.84 -5.24
C GLY A 251 2.31 9.84 -4.48
N VAL A 252 2.74 9.54 -3.25
CA VAL A 252 3.62 10.39 -2.45
C VAL A 252 5.08 9.94 -2.58
N GLU A 253 5.89 10.76 -3.23
CA GLU A 253 7.31 10.52 -3.43
C GLU A 253 8.13 10.82 -2.16
N ALA A 254 9.14 9.98 -1.90
CA ALA A 254 10.13 10.24 -0.86
C ALA A 254 11.01 11.44 -1.21
N LYS A 255 11.33 12.28 -0.22
CA LYS A 255 12.14 13.51 -0.43
C LYS A 255 13.54 13.26 -1.00
N LYS A 256 14.06 12.05 -0.84
CA LYS A 256 15.39 11.63 -1.31
C LYS A 256 15.29 10.21 -1.85
N PRO A 257 16.14 9.84 -2.82
CA PRO A 257 16.32 8.44 -3.20
C PRO A 257 16.62 7.57 -1.98
N ARG A 258 16.18 6.32 -2.03
CA ARG A 258 16.45 5.32 -1.00
C ARG A 258 17.44 4.29 -1.52
N GLU A 259 18.32 3.83 -0.65
CA GLU A 259 19.23 2.71 -0.95
C GLU A 259 18.63 1.36 -0.54
N LYS A 260 17.67 1.40 0.40
CA LYS A 260 16.96 0.22 0.88
C LYS A 260 15.53 0.55 1.29
N THR A 261 14.65 -0.43 1.19
CA THR A 261 13.33 -0.39 1.80
C THR A 261 12.88 -1.81 2.13
N THR A 262 12.07 -1.94 3.17
CA THR A 262 11.35 -3.17 3.47
C THR A 262 9.87 -2.86 3.54
N ILE A 263 9.07 -3.60 2.78
CA ILE A 263 7.61 -3.53 2.81
C ILE A 263 7.10 -4.86 3.34
N TYR A 264 6.20 -4.86 4.31
CA TYR A 264 5.71 -6.09 4.91
C TYR A 264 4.26 -5.99 5.35
N ARG A 265 3.59 -7.14 5.36
CA ARG A 265 2.25 -7.30 5.96
C ARG A 265 2.32 -7.00 7.45
N HIS A 266 1.50 -6.07 7.88
CA HIS A 266 1.31 -5.72 9.28
C HIS A 266 0.62 -6.86 10.06
N LEU A 267 0.81 -6.89 11.38
CA LEU A 267 0.29 -7.95 12.24
C LEU A 267 -1.24 -7.94 12.37
N LEU A 268 -1.86 -6.77 12.18
CA LEU A 268 -3.30 -6.58 12.21
C LEU A 268 -3.82 -6.29 10.80
N ASP A 269 -4.99 -6.84 10.48
CA ASP A 269 -5.67 -6.65 9.21
C ASP A 269 -6.55 -5.39 9.22
N LEU A 270 -6.62 -4.73 8.06
CA LEU A 270 -7.47 -3.57 7.87
C LEU A 270 -8.93 -4.02 7.77
N GLN A 271 -9.81 -3.44 8.59
CA GLN A 271 -11.25 -3.72 8.57
C GLN A 271 -11.92 -2.91 7.45
N LEU A 272 -11.70 -3.34 6.21
CA LEU A 272 -12.13 -2.64 5.01
C LEU A 272 -13.61 -2.89 4.68
N VAL A 273 -14.34 -1.82 4.33
CA VAL A 273 -15.66 -1.89 3.72
C VAL A 273 -15.52 -2.12 2.21
N ARG A 274 -16.02 -3.26 1.71
CA ARG A 274 -15.99 -3.63 0.29
C ARG A 274 -17.15 -4.54 -0.12
#